data_AF-A0A0L0FGP3-F1
#
_entry.id   AF-A0A0L0FGP3-F1
#
_cell.length_a   1.000
_cell.length_b   1.000
_cell.length_c   1.000
_cell.angle_alpha   90.00
_cell.angle_beta   90.00
_cell.angle_gamma   90.00
#
_symmetry.space_group_name_H-M   'P 1'
#
loop_
_entity.id
_entity.type
_entity.pdbx_description
1 polymer ?
#
loop_
_entity_poly.entity_id
_entity_poly.type
_entity_poly.pdbx_seq_one_letter_code
_entity_poly.pdbx_strand_id
1 'polypeptide(L)'
;RRVFSASAESKNAQIISFPHPRTGDQARCMVSADGKEVFEVGHLNTANTKNMKRSWLVGDSVQKDGSYYVVGRIDPIFLILPVLQQHSTKVNTGYVNPNFSRFIVF
;
A
#
# COMPACT_ATOMS: atom_id res chain seq x y z
N ARG A 1 -29.27 -27.71 14.11
CA ARG A 1 -27.95 -27.04 14.16
C ARG A 1 -27.26 -27.29 12.80
N ARG A 2 -27.41 -26.39 11.82
CA ARG A 2 -26.74 -26.53 10.52
C ARG A 2 -25.27 -26.16 10.72
N VAL A 3 -24.38 -27.12 10.53
CA VAL A 3 -22.94 -26.88 10.44
C VAL A 3 -22.68 -26.43 9.01
N PHE A 4 -22.33 -25.16 8.83
CA PHE A 4 -21.81 -24.69 7.55
C PHE A 4 -20.33 -25.03 7.51
N SER A 5 -19.98 -26.17 6.92
CA SER A 5 -18.60 -26.45 6.52
C SER A 5 -18.38 -25.81 5.15
N ALA A 6 -17.86 -24.58 5.12
CA ALA A 6 -17.38 -23.99 3.88
C ALA A 6 -16.03 -24.63 3.54
N SER A 7 -16.04 -25.60 2.63
CA SER A 7 -14.85 -25.97 1.86
C SER A 7 -14.67 -24.92 0.78
N ALA A 8 -13.83 -23.92 1.04
CA ALA A 8 -13.37 -22.98 0.04
C ALA A 8 -11.85 -22.93 0.16
N GLU A 9 -11.14 -23.31 -0.90
CA GLU A 9 -9.72 -22.95 -1.05
C GLU A 9 -9.61 -21.43 -0.91
N SER A 10 -9.14 -20.97 0.25
CA SER A 10 -9.05 -19.55 0.54
C SER A 10 -7.88 -19.00 -0.25
N LYS A 11 -8.14 -18.49 -1.44
CA LYS A 11 -7.17 -17.59 -2.08
C LYS A 11 -6.98 -16.44 -1.10
N ASN A 12 -5.80 -16.36 -0.51
CA ASN A 12 -5.46 -15.35 0.49
C ASN A 12 -4.85 -14.14 -0.22
N ALA A 13 -5.20 -12.94 0.24
CA ALA A 13 -4.51 -11.74 -0.17
C ALA A 13 -3.03 -11.82 0.25
N GLN A 14 -2.14 -11.28 -0.57
CA GLN A 14 -0.70 -11.33 -0.33
C GLN A 14 -0.17 -9.94 0.00
N ILE A 15 0.66 -9.84 1.04
CA ILE A 15 1.39 -8.61 1.36
C ILE A 15 2.77 -8.71 0.71
N ILE A 16 3.12 -7.73 -0.12
CA ILE A 16 4.40 -7.61 -0.81
C ILE A 16 5.06 -6.28 -0.46
N SER A 17 6.39 -6.23 -0.56
CA SER A 17 7.15 -4.98 -0.44
C SER A 17 7.41 -4.41 -1.84
N PHE A 18 7.11 -3.13 -2.03
CA PHE A 18 7.29 -2.44 -3.31
C PHE A 18 7.77 -1.00 -3.07
N PRO A 19 8.61 -0.41 -3.95
CA PRO A 19 9.02 0.98 -3.83
C PRO A 19 7.84 1.94 -3.93
N HIS A 20 7.70 2.85 -2.96
CA HIS A 20 6.63 3.85 -2.95
C HIS A 20 6.77 4.77 -4.20
N PRO A 21 5.73 4.93 -5.04
CA PRO A 21 5.81 5.66 -6.31
C PRO A 21 6.42 7.06 -6.23
N ARG A 22 6.11 7.78 -5.14
CA ARG A 22 6.58 9.16 -4.90
C ARG A 22 7.98 9.27 -4.27
N THR A 23 8.34 8.40 -3.32
CA THR A 23 9.57 8.58 -2.53
C THR A 23 10.65 7.56 -2.86
N GLY A 24 10.29 6.43 -3.48
CA GLY A 24 11.18 5.30 -3.73
C GLY A 24 11.45 4.42 -2.50
N ASP A 25 10.97 4.82 -1.31
CA ASP A 25 11.15 4.05 -0.08
C ASP A 25 10.39 2.72 -0.13
N GLN A 26 10.85 1.70 0.59
CA GLN A 26 10.13 0.44 0.69
C GLN A 26 8.78 0.64 1.41
N ALA A 27 7.70 0.41 0.68
CA ALA A 27 6.34 0.40 1.19
C ALA A 27 5.75 -1.01 1.15
N ARG A 28 4.74 -1.25 1.99
CA ARG A 28 3.96 -2.50 1.94
C ARG A 28 2.73 -2.28 1.07
N CYS A 29 2.50 -3.21 0.16
CA CYS A 29 1.29 -3.30 -0.62
C CYS A 29 0.61 -4.63 -0.35
N MET A 30 -0.72 -4.64 -0.43
CA MET A 30 -1.51 -5.86 -0.40
C MET A 30 -2.12 -6.06 -1.78
N VAL A 31 -2.02 -7.27 -2.29
CA VAL A 31 -2.63 -7.68 -3.56
C VAL A 31 -3.80 -8.60 -3.23
N SER A 32 -4.95 -8.33 -3.83
CA SER A 32 -6.12 -9.18 -3.70
C SER A 32 -5.83 -10.60 -4.17
N ALA A 33 -6.59 -11.55 -3.67
CA ALA A 33 -6.33 -12.96 -3.95
C ALA A 33 -6.55 -13.36 -5.43
N ASP A 34 -7.26 -12.54 -6.19
CA ASP A 34 -7.44 -12.65 -7.64
C ASP A 34 -6.43 -11.83 -8.45
N GLY A 35 -5.54 -11.08 -7.80
CA GLY A 35 -4.50 -10.26 -8.42
C GLY A 35 -4.99 -8.99 -9.10
N LYS A 36 -6.28 -8.64 -8.98
CA LYS A 36 -6.88 -7.51 -9.72
C LYS A 36 -6.85 -6.19 -8.98
N GLU A 37 -6.80 -6.24 -7.65
CA GLU A 37 -6.80 -5.06 -6.81
C GLU A 37 -5.50 -4.96 -6.02
N VAL A 38 -4.95 -3.76 -6.00
CA VAL A 38 -3.76 -3.46 -5.22
C VAL A 38 -4.14 -2.40 -4.19
N PHE A 39 -3.62 -2.57 -2.99
CA PHE A 39 -3.84 -1.68 -1.88
C PHE A 39 -2.50 -1.26 -1.29
N GLU A 40 -2.39 0.00 -0.95
CA GLU A 40 -1.32 0.49 -0.09
C GLU A 40 -1.63 0.14 1.35
N VAL A 41 -0.62 -0.35 2.09
CA VAL A 41 -0.73 -0.65 3.52
C VAL A 41 -0.02 0.45 4.30
N GLY A 42 -0.78 1.45 4.71
CA GLY A 42 -0.32 2.54 5.56
C GLY A 42 -0.18 2.09 7.00
N HIS A 43 0.98 2.36 7.60
CA HIS A 43 1.19 2.16 9.04
C HIS A 43 1.00 3.50 9.75
N LEU A 44 -0.14 3.66 10.41
CA LEU A 44 -0.39 4.83 11.24
C LEU A 44 0.29 4.63 12.59
N ASN A 45 1.58 4.95 12.62
CA ASN A 45 2.27 5.17 13.86
C ASN A 45 2.24 6.66 14.18
N THR A 46 1.19 7.14 14.85
CA THR A 46 1.13 8.49 15.42
C THR A 46 2.16 8.61 16.57
N ALA A 47 3.45 8.53 16.24
CA ALA A 47 4.58 8.50 17.16
C ALA A 47 5.59 9.60 16.84
N ASN A 48 5.11 10.78 16.43
CA ASN A 48 5.89 12.00 16.64
C ASN A 48 6.02 12.35 18.15
N THR A 49 5.46 11.53 19.04
CA THR A 49 5.65 11.61 20.48
C THR A 49 6.31 10.32 20.95
N LYS A 50 7.65 10.33 21.06
CA LYS A 50 8.51 9.19 21.50
C LYS A 50 8.08 8.50 22.81
N ASN A 51 7.12 9.07 23.56
CA ASN A 51 6.71 8.63 24.89
C ASN A 51 5.22 8.25 25.02
N MET A 52 4.46 8.18 23.93
CA MET A 52 3.03 7.88 24.02
C MET A 52 2.79 6.36 24.04
N LYS A 53 2.53 5.81 25.22
CA LYS A 53 2.13 4.40 25.41
C LYS A 53 0.69 4.22 24.95
N ARG A 54 0.46 3.27 24.04
CA ARG A 54 -0.86 2.95 23.49
C ARG A 54 -1.00 1.43 23.38
N SER A 55 -2.22 0.93 23.52
CA SER A 55 -2.53 -0.48 23.34
C SER A 55 -3.96 -0.64 22.88
N TRP A 56 -4.24 -1.72 22.15
CA TRP A 56 -5.61 -2.12 21.83
C TRP A 56 -6.05 -3.22 22.78
N LEU A 57 -7.31 -3.15 23.21
CA LEU A 57 -8.00 -4.25 23.86
C LEU A 57 -8.75 -5.01 22.75
N VAL A 58 -8.41 -6.28 22.54
CA VAL A 58 -8.98 -7.12 21.48
C VAL A 58 -9.54 -8.39 22.13
N GLY A 59 -10.86 -8.44 22.33
CA GLY A 59 -11.47 -9.47 23.16
C GLY A 59 -10.87 -9.48 24.56
N ASP A 60 -10.40 -10.65 25.01
CA ASP A 60 -9.74 -10.85 26.30
C ASP A 60 -8.21 -10.68 26.23
N SER A 61 -7.69 -10.04 25.18
CA SER A 61 -6.26 -9.86 24.94
C SER A 61 -5.86 -8.39 24.81
N VAL A 62 -4.58 -8.10 25.07
CA VAL A 62 -4.01 -6.75 24.95
C VAL A 62 -2.90 -6.74 23.90
N GLN A 63 -3.12 -5.96 22.84
CA GLN A 63 -2.10 -5.68 21.81
C GLN A 63 -1.32 -4.43 22.22
N LYS A 64 -0.06 -4.62 22.65
CA LYS A 64 0.72 -3.61 23.38
C LYS A 64 1.35 -2.49 22.55
N ASP A 65 1.53 -2.68 21.25
CA ASP A 65 2.23 -1.71 20.40
C ASP A 65 1.35 -0.51 20.04
N GLY A 66 0.02 -0.68 20.12
CA GLY A 66 -0.95 0.36 19.74
C GLY A 66 -0.84 0.76 18.27
N SER A 67 -0.24 -0.09 17.44
CA SER A 67 -0.09 0.16 16.01
C SER A 67 -1.45 0.04 15.32
N TYR A 68 -1.63 0.79 14.24
CA TYR A 68 -2.84 0.71 13.43
C TYR A 68 -2.45 0.73 11.96
N TYR A 69 -3.00 -0.22 11.21
CA TYR A 69 -2.76 -0.34 9.78
C TYR A 69 -4.02 0.05 9.03
N VAL A 70 -3.86 0.88 8.01
CA VAL A 70 -4.92 1.29 7.10
C VAL A 70 -4.60 0.75 5.72
N VAL A 71 -5.61 0.22 5.05
CA VAL A 71 -5.48 -0.31 3.71
C VAL A 71 -6.29 0.58 2.78
N GLY A 72 -5.61 1.23 1.83
CA GLY A 72 -6.23 2.10 0.83
C GLY A 72 -6.04 1.52 -0.57
N ARG A 73 -7.10 1.48 -1.38
CA ARG A 73 -6.98 1.04 -2.78
C ARG A 73 -6.10 2.03 -3.55
N ILE A 74 -5.15 1.51 -4.32
CA ILE A 74 -4.29 2.30 -5.21
C ILE A 74 -4.52 1.88 -6.66
N ASP A 75 -4.44 2.83 -7.59
CA ASP A 75 -4.39 2.51 -9.01
C ASP A 75 -3.02 1.90 -9.35
N PRO A 76 -2.95 0.67 -9.92
CA PRO A 76 -1.69 0.03 -10.27
C PRO A 76 -0.82 0.85 -11.23
N ILE A 77 -1.39 1.79 -12.00
CA ILE A 77 -0.61 2.68 -12.88
C ILE A 77 0.45 3.44 -12.09
N PHE A 78 0.15 3.86 -10.85
CA PHE A 78 1.11 4.58 -10.02
C PHE A 78 2.32 3.74 -9.63
N LEU A 79 2.17 2.41 -9.50
CA LEU A 79 3.28 1.52 -9.19
C LEU A 79 4.21 1.33 -10.40
N ILE A 80 3.67 1.37 -11.61
CA ILE A 80 4.39 1.11 -12.86
C ILE A 80 5.01 2.40 -13.44
N LEU A 81 4.40 3.55 -13.18
CA LEU A 81 4.85 4.86 -13.70
C LEU A 81 6.34 5.15 -13.46
N PRO A 82 6.92 4.93 -12.25
CA PRO A 82 8.35 5.17 -12.04
C PRO A 82 9.25 4.34 -12.96
N VAL A 83 8.87 3.08 -13.21
CA VAL A 83 9.61 2.18 -14.11
C VAL A 83 9.49 2.65 -15.56
N LEU A 84 8.29 3.05 -15.98
CA LEU A 84 8.05 3.59 -17.33
C LEU A 84 8.81 4.89 -17.56
N GLN A 85 8.85 5.78 -16.57
CA GLN A 85 9.60 7.03 -16.67
C GLN A 85 11.10 6.78 -16.82
N GLN A 86 11.67 5.85 -16.05
CA GLN A 86 13.08 5.46 -16.14
C GLN A 86 13.46 4.89 -17.51
N HIS A 87 12.55 4.16 -18.15
CA HIS A 87 12.78 3.49 -19.44
C HIS A 87 12.13 4.21 -20.62
N SER A 88 11.56 5.40 -20.40
CA SER A 88 11.04 6.22 -21.48
C SER A 88 12.21 6.73 -22.31
N THR A 89 12.38 6.20 -23.51
CA THR A 89 13.23 6.84 -24.52
C THR A 89 12.67 8.24 -24.71
N LYS A 90 13.50 9.28 -24.55
CA LYS A 90 13.11 10.66 -24.88
C LYS A 90 12.63 10.67 -26.32
N VAL A 91 11.31 10.61 -26.53
CA VAL A 91 10.74 10.94 -27.82
C VAL A 91 11.06 12.42 -28.01
N ASN A 92 11.83 12.72 -29.05
CA ASN A 92 12.36 14.03 -29.36
C ASN A 92 11.24 14.96 -29.85
N THR A 93 10.22 15.17 -29.04
CA THR A 93 9.22 16.23 -29.20
C THR A 93 9.70 17.38 -28.34
N GLY A 94 9.99 18.53 -28.96
CA GLY A 94 10.58 19.73 -28.34
C GLY A 94 9.79 20.40 -27.22
N TYR A 95 8.87 19.68 -26.58
CA TYR A 95 8.18 20.07 -25.36
C TYR A 95 8.67 19.23 -24.19
N VAL A 96 9.71 19.72 -23.52
CA VAL A 96 10.02 19.29 -22.16
C VAL A 96 9.03 20.02 -21.27
N ASN A 97 8.02 19.33 -20.75
CA ASN A 97 7.14 19.92 -19.73
C ASN A 97 7.82 19.72 -18.36
N PRO A 98 8.38 20.78 -17.75
CA PRO A 98 9.11 20.69 -16.48
C PRO A 98 8.20 20.39 -15.28
N ASN A 99 6.87 20.29 -15.49
CA ASN A 99 5.88 20.12 -14.44
C ASN A 99 5.19 18.75 -14.44
N PHE A 100 5.61 17.73 -15.20
CA PHE A 100 4.94 16.41 -15.12
C PHE A 100 5.01 15.77 -13.73
N SER A 101 6.06 16.04 -12.94
CA SER A 101 6.12 15.66 -11.53
C SER A 101 5.10 16.38 -10.63
N ARG A 102 4.39 17.39 -11.13
CA ARG A 102 3.33 18.11 -10.40
C ARG A 102 1.91 17.66 -10.77
N PHE A 103 1.72 16.83 -11.78
CA PHE A 103 0.38 16.39 -12.22
C PHE A 103 -0.13 15.14 -11.50
N ILE A 104 0.67 14.55 -10.61
CA ILE A 104 0.23 13.48 -9.72
C ILE A 104 0.27 14.05 -8.30
N VAL A 105 -0.76 14.81 -7.96
CA VAL A 105 -1.03 15.21 -6.58
C VAL A 105 -1.84 14.07 -5.95
N PHE A 106 -1.27 13.43 -4.93
CA PHE A 106 -1.99 12.56 -3.99
C PHE A 106 -2.58 13.41 -2.87
#